data_AF-A0A5E4L629-F1
#
_entry.id   AF-A0A5E4L629-F1
#
_cell.length_a   1.000
_cell.length_b   1.000
_cell.length_c   1.000
_cell.angle_alpha   90.00
_cell.angle_beta   90.00
_cell.angle_gamma   90.00
#
_symmetry.space_group_name_H-M   'P 1'
#
loop_
_entity.id
_entity.type
_entity.pdbx_description
1 polymer ?
#
loop_
_entity_poly.entity_id
_entity_poly.type
_entity_poly.pdbx_seq_one_letter_code
_entity_poly.pdbx_strand_id
1 'polypeptide(L)'
;MIIIGFIKHGDWHRTSESHPHAIVWLDDASRYALAGGEFKEATSEHSIEIFKNAQATAFDSNILIRHVNTDRGTQFYSNKNEGTSEFEKYLALQSIRYIPSRKNNPQTNGKLERFWYEYDKQR
;
A
#
# COMPACT_ATOMS: atom_id res chain seq x y z
N MET A 1 -4.36 22.32 12.38
CA MET A 1 -5.02 21.20 13.09
C MET A 1 -4.70 19.95 12.31
N ILE A 2 -3.98 18.99 12.90
CA ILE A 2 -3.65 17.72 12.23
C ILE A 2 -4.83 16.77 12.38
N ILE A 3 -5.31 16.22 11.26
CA ILE A 3 -6.37 15.22 11.22
C ILE A 3 -5.70 13.84 11.32
N ILE A 4 -6.21 13.00 12.21
CA ILE A 4 -5.80 11.60 12.25
C ILE A 4 -6.50 10.88 11.10
N GLY A 5 -5.73 10.42 10.12
CA GLY A 5 -6.25 9.81 8.90
C GLY A 5 -6.67 8.36 9.07
N PHE A 6 -7.63 7.97 8.22
CA PHE A 6 -8.14 6.61 8.09
C PHE A 6 -7.13 5.63 7.46
N ILE A 7 -7.52 4.36 7.42
CA ILE A 7 -6.76 3.24 6.86
C ILE A 7 -6.33 3.56 5.42
N LYS A 8 -5.03 3.45 5.15
CA LYS A 8 -4.49 3.51 3.79
C LYS A 8 -4.25 2.12 3.27
N HIS A 9 -4.66 1.86 2.03
CA HIS A 9 -4.50 0.56 1.39
C HIS A 9 -3.33 0.58 0.41
N GLY A 10 -2.34 -0.29 0.63
CA GLY A 10 -1.22 -0.52 -0.28
C GLY A 10 -1.36 -1.85 -1.00
N ASP A 11 -1.11 -1.86 -2.31
CA ASP A 11 -1.22 -3.08 -3.13
C ASP A 11 -0.22 -3.06 -4.28
N TRP A 12 0.21 -4.26 -4.69
CA TRP A 12 1.06 -4.47 -5.86
C TRP A 12 0.25 -5.13 -6.97
N HIS A 13 0.45 -4.68 -8.20
CA HIS A 13 -0.20 -5.21 -9.40
C HIS A 13 0.78 -5.43 -10.54
N ARG A 14 0.51 -6.44 -11.36
CA ARG A 14 1.25 -6.72 -12.59
C ARG A 14 0.39 -7.55 -13.53
N THR A 15 0.24 -7.08 -14.77
CA THR A 15 -0.63 -7.72 -15.78
C THR A 15 0.06 -8.88 -16.52
N SER A 16 1.37 -8.79 -16.79
CA SER A 16 2.15 -9.88 -17.39
C SER A 16 3.66 -9.74 -17.12
N GLU A 17 4.44 -10.75 -17.51
CA GLU A 17 5.90 -10.74 -17.35
C GLU A 17 6.59 -9.60 -18.13
N SER A 18 6.01 -9.09 -19.21
CA SER A 18 6.57 -7.95 -19.94
C SER A 18 6.26 -6.60 -19.29
N HIS A 19 5.29 -6.55 -18.38
CA HIS A 19 4.91 -5.33 -17.66
C HIS A 19 5.72 -5.20 -16.36
N PRO A 20 6.06 -3.98 -15.93
CA PRO A 20 6.65 -3.76 -14.62
C PRO A 20 5.64 -4.04 -13.51
N HIS A 21 6.17 -4.17 -12.30
CA HIS A 21 5.39 -4.20 -11.09
C HIS A 21 4.94 -2.79 -10.72
N ALA A 22 3.65 -2.57 -10.55
CA ALA A 22 3.08 -1.32 -10.10
C ALA A 22 2.67 -1.41 -8.63
N ILE A 23 2.92 -0.36 -7.85
CA ILE A 23 2.42 -0.22 -6.48
C ILE A 23 1.60 1.06 -6.38
N VAL A 24 0.54 1.02 -5.57
CA VAL A 24 -0.25 2.21 -5.23
C VAL A 24 -0.59 2.23 -3.74
N TRP A 25 -0.64 3.42 -3.17
CA TRP A 25 -1.22 3.72 -1.86
C TRP A 25 -2.48 4.55 -2.01
N LEU A 26 -3.62 3.95 -1.70
CA LEU A 26 -4.94 4.59 -1.77
C LEU A 26 -5.47 4.96 -0.38
N ASP A 27 -6.19 6.06 -0.30
CA ASP A 27 -7.08 6.33 0.83
C ASP A 27 -8.36 5.48 0.76
N ASP A 28 -8.67 4.72 1.82
CA ASP A 28 -9.80 3.78 1.81
C ASP A 28 -11.19 4.46 1.78
N ALA A 29 -11.30 5.71 2.22
CA ALA A 29 -12.56 6.44 2.16
C ALA A 29 -12.77 7.10 0.77
N SER A 30 -11.83 7.92 0.35
CA SER A 30 -11.94 8.81 -0.82
C SER A 30 -11.51 8.19 -2.15
N ARG A 31 -10.81 7.05 -2.15
CA ARG A 31 -10.09 6.49 -3.33
C ARG A 31 -8.97 7.37 -3.86
N TYR A 32 -8.59 8.42 -3.14
CA TYR A 32 -7.50 9.27 -3.57
C TYR A 32 -6.18 8.48 -3.57
N ALA A 33 -5.47 8.49 -4.69
CA ALA A 33 -4.14 7.89 -4.80
C ALA A 33 -3.11 8.85 -4.22
N LEU A 34 -2.52 8.46 -3.08
CA LEU A 34 -1.54 9.27 -2.36
C LEU A 34 -0.15 9.20 -3.00
N ALA A 35 0.21 8.02 -3.48
CA ALA A 35 1.44 7.77 -4.23
C ALA A 35 1.32 6.46 -5.01
N GLY A 36 2.09 6.35 -6.08
CA GLY A 36 2.28 5.11 -6.82
C GLY A 36 3.62 5.12 -7.56
N GLY A 37 4.03 3.96 -8.04
CA GLY A 37 5.29 3.80 -8.78
C GLY A 37 5.34 2.49 -9.55
N GLU A 38 6.22 2.45 -10.55
CA GLU A 38 6.48 1.27 -11.37
C GLU A 38 7.95 0.84 -11.24
N PHE A 39 8.16 -0.47 -11.05
CA PHE A 39 9.46 -1.04 -10.76
C PHE A 39 9.68 -2.33 -11.53
N LYS A 40 10.95 -2.69 -11.73
CA LYS A 40 11.32 -3.97 -12.34
C LYS A 40 10.96 -5.15 -11.45
N GLU A 41 11.02 -4.96 -10.14
CA GLU A 41 10.83 -6.00 -9.12
C GLU A 41 9.88 -5.44 -8.04
N ALA A 42 9.00 -6.27 -7.49
CA ALA A 42 8.20 -5.92 -6.33
C ALA A 42 8.97 -6.27 -5.05
N THR A 43 9.45 -5.26 -4.32
CA THR A 43 10.33 -5.42 -3.14
C THR A 43 9.81 -4.64 -1.93
N SER A 44 10.22 -5.04 -0.73
CA SER A 44 9.92 -4.31 0.52
C SER A 44 10.51 -2.90 0.52
N GLU A 45 11.67 -2.72 -0.10
CA GLU A 45 12.32 -1.41 -0.22
C GLU A 45 11.44 -0.42 -0.99
N HIS A 46 10.94 -0.83 -2.18
CA HIS A 46 10.02 -0.01 -2.96
C HIS A 46 8.68 0.19 -2.26
N SER A 47 8.19 -0.81 -1.51
CA SER A 47 7.00 -0.65 -0.66
C SER A 47 7.17 0.48 0.36
N ILE A 48 8.33 0.54 1.04
CA ILE A 48 8.65 1.58 2.03
C ILE A 48 8.84 2.94 1.33
N GLU A 49 9.56 2.96 0.20
CA GLU A 49 9.82 4.16 -0.58
C GLU A 49 8.52 4.86 -0.99
N ILE A 50 7.61 4.14 -1.66
CA ILE A 50 6.34 4.72 -2.11
C ILE A 50 5.43 5.02 -0.92
N PHE A 51 5.51 4.26 0.18
CA PHE A 51 4.76 4.60 1.39
C PHE A 51 5.22 5.91 2.04
N LYS A 52 6.53 6.21 2.04
CA LYS A 52 7.04 7.52 2.49
C LYS A 52 6.51 8.66 1.63
N ASN A 53 6.42 8.47 0.32
CA ASN A 53 5.80 9.45 -0.58
C ASN A 53 4.31 9.63 -0.23
N ALA A 54 3.58 8.55 0.04
CA ALA A 54 2.18 8.62 0.47
C ALA A 54 2.01 9.36 1.81
N GLN A 55 2.95 9.18 2.76
CA GLN A 55 2.97 9.93 4.01
C GLN A 55 3.20 11.43 3.79
N ALA A 56 4.12 11.81 2.89
CA ALA A 56 4.36 13.20 2.54
C ALA A 56 3.09 13.83 1.92
N THR A 57 2.49 13.20 0.92
CA THR A 57 1.23 13.65 0.30
C THR A 57 0.10 13.80 1.32
N ALA A 58 -0.03 12.85 2.24
CA ALA A 58 -1.02 12.93 3.31
C ALA A 58 -0.74 14.09 4.28
N PHE A 59 0.52 14.29 4.64
CA PHE A 59 0.95 15.34 5.55
C PHE A 59 0.70 16.75 4.96
N ASP A 60 0.92 16.93 3.66
CA ASP A 60 0.58 18.19 2.95
C ASP A 60 -0.92 18.52 3.05
N SER A 61 -1.76 17.49 3.19
CA SER A 61 -3.19 17.62 3.45
C SER A 61 -3.55 17.67 4.94
N ASN A 62 -2.58 17.87 5.82
CA ASN A 62 -2.69 17.82 7.29
C ASN A 62 -3.18 16.46 7.84
N ILE A 63 -2.91 15.36 7.15
CA ILE A 63 -3.32 14.01 7.56
C ILE A 63 -2.11 13.21 8.06
N LEU A 64 -2.20 12.68 9.28
CA LEU A 64 -1.23 11.72 9.81
C LEU A 64 -1.75 10.28 9.65
N ILE A 65 -1.01 9.43 8.94
CA ILE A 65 -1.34 8.02 8.74
C ILE A 65 -1.03 7.24 10.03
N ARG A 66 -2.06 6.62 10.64
CA ARG A 66 -1.92 5.78 11.85
C ARG A 66 -2.28 4.31 11.62
N HIS A 67 -2.95 4.01 10.51
CA HIS A 67 -3.41 2.67 10.17
C HIS A 67 -3.08 2.38 8.71
N VAL A 68 -2.48 1.21 8.48
CA VAL A 68 -2.09 0.72 7.15
C VAL A 68 -2.69 -0.65 6.94
N ASN A 69 -3.25 -0.87 5.77
CA ASN A 69 -3.73 -2.16 5.31
C ASN A 69 -3.02 -2.50 4.00
N THR A 70 -2.55 -3.73 3.88
CA THR A 70 -2.05 -4.31 2.63
C THR A 70 -2.47 -5.77 2.58
N ASP A 71 -2.26 -6.42 1.44
CA ASP A 71 -2.32 -7.86 1.39
C ASP A 71 -1.14 -8.53 2.16
N ARG A 72 -1.07 -9.86 2.11
CA ARG A 72 0.05 -10.65 2.67
C ARG A 72 1.14 -10.94 1.63
N GLY A 73 1.30 -10.07 0.63
CA GLY A 73 2.38 -10.17 -0.34
C GLY A 73 3.74 -10.16 0.36
N THR A 74 4.73 -10.86 -0.21
CA THR A 74 6.07 -10.97 0.38
C THR A 74 6.79 -9.63 0.51
N GLN A 75 6.32 -8.62 -0.23
CA GLN A 75 6.77 -7.22 -0.20
C GLN A 75 6.27 -6.45 1.02
N PHE A 76 5.24 -6.93 1.70
CA PHE A 76 4.65 -6.30 2.89
C PHE A 76 4.70 -7.20 4.12
N TYR A 77 4.64 -8.52 3.93
CA TYR A 77 4.52 -9.51 5.00
C TYR A 77 5.53 -10.65 4.81
N SER A 78 6.14 -11.12 5.89
CA SER A 78 7.06 -12.26 5.82
C SER A 78 6.33 -13.59 6.06
N ASN A 79 6.45 -14.53 5.12
CA ASN A 79 5.84 -15.87 5.21
C ASN A 79 6.64 -16.86 6.07
N LYS A 80 7.80 -16.47 6.61
CA LYS A 80 8.57 -17.33 7.51
C LYS A 80 7.98 -17.20 8.92
N ASN A 81 7.68 -18.33 9.55
CA ASN A 81 7.00 -18.45 10.86
C ASN A 81 7.61 -17.61 12.02
N GLU A 82 8.78 -17.01 11.84
CA GLU A 82 9.50 -16.20 12.84
C GLU A 82 10.01 -14.85 12.29
N GLY A 83 9.76 -14.52 11.03
CA GLY A 83 10.32 -13.30 10.40
C GLY A 83 9.31 -12.17 10.34
N THR A 84 9.66 -10.99 10.85
CA THR A 84 8.98 -9.70 10.56
C THR A 84 9.56 -9.11 9.28
N SER A 85 8.72 -8.71 8.32
CA SER A 85 9.18 -8.07 7.08
C SER A 85 9.86 -6.72 7.35
N GLU A 86 10.66 -6.23 6.42
CA GLU A 86 11.25 -4.89 6.52
C GLU A 86 10.17 -3.81 6.58
N PHE A 87 9.08 -4.01 5.83
CA PHE A 87 7.92 -3.13 5.85
C PHE A 87 7.24 -3.10 7.22
N GLU A 88 7.03 -4.27 7.84
CA GLU A 88 6.47 -4.37 9.19
C GLU A 88 7.36 -3.69 10.24
N LYS A 89 8.68 -3.88 10.16
CA LYS A 89 9.65 -3.20 11.03
C LYS A 89 9.57 -1.69 10.85
N TYR A 90 9.47 -1.21 9.62
CA TYR A 90 9.30 0.21 9.32
C TYR A 90 8.03 0.77 9.96
N LEU A 91 6.87 0.11 9.80
CA LEU A 91 5.62 0.56 10.41
C LEU A 91 5.69 0.59 11.95
N ALA A 92 6.31 -0.42 12.56
CA ALA A 92 6.50 -0.49 14.00
C ALA A 92 7.35 0.67 14.53
N LEU A 93 8.47 0.99 13.86
CA LEU A 93 9.33 2.14 14.20
C LEU A 93 8.57 3.47 14.12
N GLN A 94 7.58 3.58 13.22
CA GLN A 94 6.75 4.77 13.07
C GLN A 94 5.51 4.77 13.98
N SER A 95 5.33 3.75 14.83
CA SER A 95 4.12 3.56 15.65
C SER A 95 2.82 3.58 14.82
N ILE A 96 2.88 2.98 13.62
CA ILE A 96 1.74 2.81 12.71
C ILE A 96 1.16 1.42 12.92
N ARG A 97 -0.15 1.33 13.15
CA ARG A 97 -0.84 0.06 13.31
C ARG A 97 -1.01 -0.61 11.94
N TYR A 98 -0.41 -1.78 11.79
CA TYR A 98 -0.57 -2.60 10.59
C TYR A 98 -1.77 -3.54 10.71
N ILE A 99 -2.61 -3.56 9.68
CA ILE A 99 -3.86 -4.33 9.59
C ILE A 99 -3.82 -5.11 8.27
N PRO A 100 -3.06 -6.21 8.17
CA PRO A 100 -3.00 -7.00 6.94
C PRO A 100 -4.39 -7.57 6.61
N SER A 101 -4.81 -7.40 5.36
CA SER A 101 -6.11 -7.86 4.86
C SER A 101 -6.27 -9.35 5.12
N ARG A 102 -7.43 -9.75 5.70
CA ARG A 102 -7.80 -11.16 5.81
C ARG A 102 -8.16 -11.69 4.42
N LYS A 103 -7.88 -12.98 4.15
CA LYS A 103 -8.50 -13.65 3.00
C LYS A 103 -10.02 -13.48 3.13
N ASN A 104 -10.65 -12.88 2.12
CA ASN A 104 -12.08 -12.53 2.04
C ASN A 104 -12.48 -11.20 2.71
N ASN A 105 -11.94 -10.07 2.24
CA ASN A 105 -12.56 -8.75 2.45
C ASN A 105 -13.00 -8.13 1.10
N PRO A 106 -14.18 -8.55 0.57
CA PRO A 106 -14.62 -8.22 -0.79
C PRO A 106 -14.75 -6.71 -1.04
N GLN A 107 -15.15 -5.95 -0.02
CA GLN A 107 -15.36 -4.51 -0.14
C GLN A 107 -14.06 -3.75 -0.38
N THR A 108 -12.94 -4.26 0.15
CA THR A 108 -11.65 -3.60 0.04
C THR A 108 -10.94 -4.02 -1.24
N ASN A 109 -11.02 -5.31 -1.57
CA ASN A 109 -10.44 -5.88 -2.79
C ASN A 109 -11.10 -5.28 -4.05
N GLY A 110 -12.43 -5.16 -4.09
CA GLY A 110 -13.13 -4.63 -5.27
C GLY A 110 -12.77 -3.19 -5.63
N LYS A 111 -12.33 -2.39 -4.65
CA LYS A 111 -11.89 -1.00 -4.88
C LYS A 111 -10.54 -0.94 -5.60
N LEU A 112 -9.61 -1.80 -5.18
CA LEU A 112 -8.29 -1.93 -5.81
C LEU A 112 -8.41 -2.58 -7.18
N GLU A 113 -9.20 -3.64 -7.31
CA GLU A 113 -9.49 -4.27 -8.60
C GLU A 113 -10.03 -3.24 -9.61
N ARG A 114 -10.93 -2.35 -9.18
CA ARG A 114 -11.43 -1.27 -10.03
C ARG A 114 -10.35 -0.24 -10.38
N PHE A 115 -9.48 0.12 -9.45
CA PHE A 115 -8.36 1.02 -9.71
C PHE A 115 -7.40 0.43 -10.74
N TRP A 116 -6.99 -0.83 -10.54
CA TRP A 116 -6.08 -1.53 -11.44
C TRP A 116 -6.66 -1.74 -12.83
N TYR A 117 -7.96 -2.00 -12.93
CA TYR A 117 -8.65 -2.04 -14.23
C TYR A 117 -8.51 -0.72 -15.01
N GLU A 118 -8.68 0.43 -14.35
CA GLU A 118 -8.54 1.72 -15.02
C GLU A 118 -7.08 2.06 -15.32
N TYR A 119 -6.15 1.68 -14.44
CA TYR A 119 -4.71 1.80 -14.68
C TYR A 119 -4.28 1.01 -15.93
N ASP A 120 -4.67 -0.28 -16.02
CA ASP A 120 -4.34 -1.15 -17.15
C ASP A 120 -4.93 -0.62 -18.48
N LYS A 121 -6.07 0.07 -18.43
CA LYS A 121 -6.71 0.66 -19.61
C LYS A 121 -6.00 1.92 -20.14
N GLN A 122 -5.30 2.64 -19.26
CA GLN A 122 -4.70 3.94 -19.58
C GLN A 122 -3.17 3.89 -19.76
N ARG A 123 -2.57 2.74 -19.48
CA ARG A 123 -1.14 2.46 -19.62
C ARG A 123 -0.78 2.08 -21.06
#